data_AF-A0A514C056-F1
#
_entry.id   AF-A0A514C056-F1
#
_cell.length_a   1.000
_cell.length_b   1.000
_cell.length_c   1.000
_cell.angle_alpha   90.00
_cell.angle_beta   90.00
_cell.angle_gamma   90.00
#
_symmetry.space_group_name_H-M   'P 1'
#
loop_
_entity.id
_entity.type
_entity.pdbx_description
1 polymer ?
#
loop_
_entity_poly.entity_id
_entity_poly.type
_entity_poly.pdbx_seq_one_letter_code
_entity_poly.pdbx_strand_id
1 'polypeptide(L)'
;MRWNQIGWASVVAAAGLFISVADARAQTPPEGFVWYVLNALNGFYLDVDDPTNRPPLVTEIPDGVLEPVEVSGDDRTDWLIRWPDSTQFCGTGGCRATLYLSGEDGFIRAFDRQALRFEVKTVDGEVRVEAALHHLYCDSGRNECLRAWAWEPAAGRLQERPSSDGISRLTIVAPVDLGEEADGSPILPDWTPSTLEEIRFHSRVWRPATTEEGPSLCQAELFDTPDVNGDGLRDWVFTPAGECDGEPESGFQVWVTMGPGPGPQGRGGPVALAYTAPPERWAEYEVSERPAMLMVVAPCGEGADCGGIPLRWNASTGRLVE
;
A
#
# COMPACT_ATOMS: atom_id res chain seq x y z
N MET A 1 4.82 82.65 -18.70
CA MET A 1 3.75 81.98 -17.93
C MET A 1 4.18 80.52 -17.76
N ARG A 2 4.73 80.10 -16.60
CA ARG A 2 3.99 79.54 -15.46
C ARG A 2 3.08 78.36 -15.88
N TRP A 3 3.54 77.10 -15.74
CA TRP A 3 3.21 76.15 -14.64
C TRP A 3 3.59 74.69 -14.96
N ASN A 4 4.13 74.04 -13.92
CA ASN A 4 4.38 72.62 -13.70
C ASN A 4 3.22 71.70 -14.15
N GLN A 5 3.55 70.46 -14.53
CA GLN A 5 3.04 69.27 -13.83
C GLN A 5 4.05 68.12 -13.82
N ILE A 6 4.19 67.56 -12.63
CA ILE A 6 4.94 66.37 -12.22
C ILE A 6 4.03 65.16 -12.40
N GLY A 7 4.57 64.00 -12.81
CA GLY A 7 3.78 62.79 -13.00
C GLY A 7 4.57 61.48 -13.06
N TRP A 8 5.11 61.07 -11.90
CA TRP A 8 5.29 59.69 -11.41
C TRP A 8 5.86 58.60 -12.34
N ALA A 9 7.12 58.23 -12.09
CA ALA A 9 7.69 56.95 -12.50
C ALA A 9 7.29 55.86 -11.49
N SER A 10 6.55 54.85 -11.95
CA SER A 10 6.29 53.63 -11.18
C SER A 10 7.50 52.71 -11.27
N VAL A 11 8.26 52.59 -10.18
CA VAL A 11 9.22 51.49 -9.98
C VAL A 11 8.43 50.29 -9.49
N VAL A 12 8.24 49.28 -10.34
CA VAL A 12 7.75 47.97 -9.92
C VAL A 12 8.94 47.21 -9.33
N ALA A 13 9.00 47.15 -8.00
CA ALA A 13 9.91 46.26 -7.30
C ALA A 13 9.37 44.83 -7.42
N ALA A 14 10.03 44.00 -8.23
CA ALA A 14 9.82 42.56 -8.23
C ALA A 14 10.40 41.99 -6.92
N ALA A 15 9.54 41.82 -5.91
CA ALA A 15 9.86 41.04 -4.74
C ALA A 15 9.92 39.57 -5.17
N GLY A 16 11.14 39.05 -5.34
CA GLY A 16 11.37 37.63 -5.51
C GLY A 16 10.94 36.90 -4.24
N LEU A 17 9.79 36.22 -4.32
CA LEU A 17 9.45 35.15 -3.38
C LEU A 17 10.44 34.01 -3.62
N PHE A 18 11.50 33.98 -2.82
CA PHE A 18 12.20 32.74 -2.56
C PHE A 18 11.24 31.86 -1.75
N ILE A 19 10.60 30.92 -2.43
CA ILE A 19 9.94 29.79 -1.76
C ILE A 19 11.10 28.96 -1.19
N SER A 20 11.37 29.18 0.09
CA SER A 20 12.20 28.30 0.89
C SER A 20 11.58 26.91 0.83
N VAL A 21 12.27 25.98 0.17
CA VAL A 21 12.04 24.55 0.40
C VAL A 21 12.21 24.38 1.91
N ALA A 22 11.14 24.04 2.61
CA ALA A 22 11.23 23.75 4.03
C ALA A 22 12.21 22.58 4.15
N ASP A 23 13.42 22.85 4.65
CA ASP A 23 14.27 21.80 5.20
C ASP A 23 13.39 21.06 6.19
N ALA A 24 13.05 19.80 5.89
CA ALA A 24 12.51 18.88 6.87
C ALA A 24 13.43 19.02 8.07
N ARG A 25 12.95 19.70 9.12
CA ARG A 25 13.80 20.07 10.24
C ARG A 25 14.39 18.77 10.75
N ALA A 26 15.70 18.72 10.91
CA ALA A 26 16.40 17.60 11.52
C ALA A 26 15.92 17.42 12.97
N GLN A 27 14.71 16.87 13.14
CA GLN A 27 14.16 16.45 14.39
C GLN A 27 14.91 15.18 14.77
N THR A 28 15.32 15.05 16.02
CA THR A 28 15.85 13.78 16.50
C THR A 28 14.70 12.78 16.58
N PRO A 29 14.87 11.53 16.09
CA PRO A 29 13.81 10.53 16.22
C PRO A 29 13.48 10.28 17.70
N PRO A 30 12.19 10.11 18.06
CA PRO A 30 11.81 9.85 19.44
C PRO A 30 12.49 8.59 20.00
N GLU A 31 12.85 8.62 21.27
CA GLU A 31 13.61 7.54 21.93
C GLU A 31 12.94 6.17 21.78
N GLY A 32 11.61 6.10 21.92
CA GLY A 32 10.86 4.85 21.73
C GLY A 32 10.93 4.32 20.29
N PHE A 33 11.03 5.21 19.30
CA PHE A 33 11.18 4.82 17.90
C PHE A 33 12.61 4.34 17.62
N VAL A 34 13.61 5.02 18.20
CA VAL A 34 15.01 4.56 18.15
C VAL A 34 15.15 3.18 18.78
N TRP A 35 14.54 2.96 19.95
CA TRP A 35 14.51 1.67 20.61
C TRP A 35 13.87 0.58 19.74
N TYR A 36 12.75 0.88 19.07
CA TYR A 36 12.09 -0.04 18.15
C TYR A 36 13.03 -0.48 17.02
N VAL A 37 13.70 0.47 16.35
CA VAL A 37 14.63 0.16 15.24
C VAL A 37 15.80 -0.67 15.74
N LEU A 38 16.42 -0.31 16.86
CA LEU A 38 17.50 -1.09 17.47
C LEU A 38 17.06 -2.50 17.85
N ASN A 39 15.86 -2.64 18.41
CA ASN A 39 15.30 -3.95 18.75
C ASN A 39 15.08 -4.80 17.51
N ALA A 40 14.57 -4.23 16.41
CA ALA A 40 14.41 -4.93 15.14
C ALA A 40 15.75 -5.37 14.53
N LEU A 41 16.77 -4.49 14.55
CA LEU A 41 18.12 -4.80 14.07
C LEU A 41 18.74 -5.99 14.81
N ASN A 42 18.50 -6.09 16.12
CA ASN A 42 19.05 -7.15 16.98
C ASN A 42 18.15 -8.39 17.11
N GLY A 43 16.89 -8.33 16.64
CA GLY A 43 15.85 -9.29 17.01
C GLY A 43 15.91 -10.64 16.30
N PHE A 44 16.49 -10.71 15.11
CA PHE A 44 16.46 -11.91 14.27
C PHE A 44 17.86 -12.46 14.01
N TYR A 45 18.36 -13.22 14.99
CA TYR A 45 19.50 -14.09 14.77
C TYR A 45 19.31 -15.39 15.57
N LEU A 46 19.10 -16.49 14.87
CA LEU A 46 19.01 -17.82 15.45
C LEU A 46 19.92 -18.76 14.66
N ASP A 47 21.14 -18.97 15.17
CA ASP A 47 21.94 -20.14 14.78
C ASP A 47 21.49 -21.30 15.69
N VAL A 48 20.81 -22.26 15.06
CA VAL A 48 20.20 -23.40 15.74
C VAL A 48 21.27 -24.38 16.22
N ASP A 49 22.44 -24.40 15.57
CA ASP A 49 23.55 -25.28 15.88
C ASP A 49 24.50 -24.66 16.92
N ASP A 50 24.63 -23.32 16.94
CA ASP A 50 25.41 -22.57 17.93
C ASP A 50 24.67 -21.32 18.45
N PRO A 51 24.00 -21.39 19.62
CA PRO A 51 23.28 -20.25 20.17
C PRO A 51 24.19 -19.08 20.62
N THR A 52 25.52 -19.28 20.63
CA THR A 52 26.53 -18.28 20.99
C THR A 52 27.15 -17.60 19.78
N ASN A 53 27.06 -18.21 18.60
CA ASN A 53 27.42 -17.57 17.34
C ASN A 53 26.38 -16.49 17.07
N ARG A 54 26.53 -15.28 17.58
CA ARG A 54 25.63 -14.15 17.31
C ARG A 54 26.44 -12.94 16.88
N PRO A 55 25.93 -12.11 15.95
CA PRO A 55 26.53 -10.83 15.64
C PRO A 55 26.64 -9.97 16.91
N PRO A 56 27.63 -9.07 16.99
CA PRO A 56 27.69 -8.08 18.06
C PRO A 56 26.39 -7.29 18.13
N LEU A 57 25.94 -7.00 19.36
CA LEU A 57 24.76 -6.19 19.60
C LEU A 57 24.95 -4.80 18.97
N VAL A 58 23.99 -4.38 18.15
CA VAL A 58 23.91 -3.03 17.60
C VAL A 58 23.31 -2.13 18.67
N THR A 59 24.11 -1.20 19.20
CA THR A 59 23.70 -0.29 20.30
C THR A 59 23.34 1.10 19.84
N GLU A 60 23.64 1.44 18.59
CA GLU A 60 23.35 2.72 17.96
C GLU A 60 22.82 2.46 16.54
N ILE A 61 21.90 3.31 16.06
CA ILE A 61 21.33 3.15 14.73
C ILE A 61 22.44 3.45 13.71
N PRO A 62 22.77 2.51 12.81
CA PRO A 62 23.76 2.77 11.78
C PRO A 62 23.33 3.92 10.86
N ASP A 63 24.30 4.68 10.37
CA ASP A 63 24.05 5.78 9.43
C ASP A 63 23.23 5.31 8.23
N GLY A 64 22.19 6.09 7.88
CA GLY A 64 21.29 5.80 6.76
C GLY A 64 20.21 4.74 7.02
N VAL A 65 20.21 4.07 8.18
CA VAL A 65 19.13 3.12 8.52
C VAL A 65 17.85 3.85 8.91
N LEU A 66 17.95 5.01 9.54
CA LEU A 66 16.79 5.81 9.93
C LEU A 66 16.92 7.22 9.37
N GLU A 67 16.06 7.56 8.42
CA GLU A 67 16.09 8.81 7.68
C GLU A 67 14.84 9.64 7.95
N PRO A 68 14.97 10.95 8.22
CA PRO A 68 13.84 11.86 8.25
C PRO A 68 13.36 12.11 6.80
N VAL A 69 12.05 12.01 6.58
CA VAL A 69 11.39 12.31 5.31
C VAL A 69 10.16 13.19 5.55
N GLU A 70 9.65 13.80 4.47
CA GLU A 70 8.41 14.58 4.49
C GLU A 70 7.46 13.94 3.48
N VAL A 71 6.40 13.29 3.97
CA VAL A 71 5.38 12.61 3.16
C VAL A 71 3.98 13.06 3.54
N SER A 72 3.72 13.30 4.82
CA SER A 72 2.43 13.70 5.38
C SER A 72 2.01 15.13 4.99
N GLY A 73 2.96 16.05 4.83
CA GLY A 73 2.70 17.47 4.58
C GLY A 73 2.21 18.23 5.80
N ASP A 74 2.40 17.71 7.03
CA ASP A 74 1.85 18.25 8.28
C ASP A 74 2.90 18.97 9.16
N ASP A 75 4.05 19.32 8.56
CA ASP A 75 5.22 19.92 9.23
C ASP A 75 5.85 19.03 10.32
N ARG A 76 5.44 17.76 10.43
CA ARG A 76 6.07 16.76 11.30
C ARG A 76 6.98 15.86 10.48
N THR A 77 8.11 15.50 11.07
CA THR A 77 9.07 14.61 10.41
C THR A 77 8.52 13.19 10.38
N ASP A 78 8.38 12.64 9.19
CA ASP A 78 8.12 11.22 8.96
C ASP A 78 9.44 10.45 8.97
N TRP A 79 9.37 9.13 9.17
CA TRP A 79 10.54 8.30 9.35
C TRP A 79 10.57 7.15 8.36
N LEU A 80 11.60 7.16 7.52
CA LEU A 80 11.93 6.06 6.62
C LEU A 80 13.01 5.20 7.26
N ILE A 81 12.71 3.92 7.46
CA ILE A 81 13.69 2.93 7.87
C ILE A 81 14.22 2.23 6.61
N ARG A 82 15.53 2.30 6.37
CA ARG A 82 16.21 1.53 5.34
C ARG A 82 16.91 0.33 5.97
N TRP A 83 16.34 -0.85 5.79
CA TRP A 83 16.90 -2.06 6.37
C TRP A 83 18.21 -2.44 5.67
N PRO A 84 19.24 -2.87 6.43
CA PRO A 84 20.48 -3.36 5.84
C PRO A 84 20.24 -4.53 4.87
N ASP A 85 21.08 -4.62 3.84
CA ASP A 85 21.05 -5.73 2.88
C ASP A 85 21.53 -7.02 3.54
N SER A 86 20.60 -7.71 4.20
CA SER A 86 20.81 -8.93 4.94
C SER A 86 19.65 -9.87 4.65
N THR A 87 19.95 -11.17 4.52
CA THR A 87 18.93 -12.22 4.39
C THR A 87 17.95 -12.23 5.57
N GLN A 88 18.38 -11.71 6.73
CA GLN A 88 17.59 -11.53 7.95
C GLN A 88 16.34 -10.67 7.71
N PHE A 89 16.51 -9.58 6.97
CA PHE A 89 15.41 -8.70 6.63
C PHE A 89 14.90 -9.15 5.27
N CYS A 90 15.75 -9.09 4.25
CA CYS A 90 15.32 -9.04 2.87
C CYS A 90 15.02 -10.40 2.21
N GLY A 91 15.27 -11.56 2.83
CA GLY A 91 14.97 -12.86 2.23
C GLY A 91 15.42 -12.97 0.75
N THR A 92 14.47 -13.16 -0.17
CA THR A 92 14.66 -13.21 -1.65
C THR A 92 14.79 -11.83 -2.34
N GLY A 93 14.86 -10.73 -1.59
CA GLY A 93 15.26 -9.40 -2.07
C GLY A 93 14.37 -8.23 -1.63
N GLY A 94 13.30 -8.48 -0.89
CA GLY A 94 12.14 -7.60 -0.82
C GLY A 94 12.16 -6.40 0.13
N CYS A 95 12.43 -6.53 1.42
CA CYS A 95 11.93 -5.55 2.41
C CYS A 95 12.96 -4.47 2.81
N ARG A 96 13.42 -3.66 1.86
CA ARG A 96 14.47 -2.65 2.16
C ARG A 96 13.95 -1.36 2.79
N ALA A 97 12.63 -1.16 2.85
CA ALA A 97 12.04 0.09 3.31
C ALA A 97 10.78 -0.12 4.13
N THR A 98 10.71 0.52 5.30
CA THR A 98 9.48 0.70 6.09
C THR A 98 9.28 2.18 6.33
N LEU A 99 8.10 2.71 6.01
CA LEU A 99 7.74 4.12 6.22
C LEU A 99 6.75 4.25 7.38
N TYR A 100 7.10 5.11 8.33
CA TYR A 100 6.22 5.56 9.40
C TYR A 100 5.91 7.03 9.24
N LEU A 101 4.62 7.36 9.24
CA LEU A 101 4.17 8.76 9.27
C LEU A 101 3.90 9.20 10.68
N SER A 102 4.36 10.40 10.99
CA SER A 102 4.13 11.02 12.29
C SER A 102 2.72 11.60 12.34
N GLY A 103 1.99 11.33 13.42
CA GLY A 103 0.68 11.90 13.70
C GLY A 103 0.63 12.55 15.08
N GLU A 104 -0.54 13.07 15.46
CA GLU A 104 -0.75 13.62 16.80
C GLU A 104 -0.64 12.56 17.90
N ASP A 105 -1.18 11.37 17.63
CA ASP A 105 -1.32 10.27 18.59
C ASP A 105 -0.23 9.19 18.48
N GLY A 106 0.81 9.42 17.67
CA GLY A 106 1.92 8.48 17.49
C GLY A 106 2.31 8.29 16.03
N PHE A 107 2.72 7.07 15.67
CA PHE A 107 3.18 6.73 14.33
C PHE A 107 2.21 5.81 13.61
N ILE A 108 2.00 6.05 12.32
CA ILE A 108 1.25 5.17 11.42
C ILE A 108 2.25 4.48 10.50
N ARG A 109 2.33 3.15 10.55
CA ARG A 109 3.07 2.39 9.54
C ARG A 109 2.32 2.51 8.21
N ALA A 110 2.88 3.28 7.29
CA ALA A 110 2.24 3.62 6.02
C ALA A 110 2.77 2.79 4.84
N PHE A 111 4.00 2.26 4.96
CA PHE A 111 4.58 1.34 4.00
C PHE A 111 5.40 0.28 4.73
N ASP A 112 5.24 -0.99 4.37
CA ASP A 112 6.05 -2.08 4.92
C ASP A 112 6.11 -3.29 3.97
N ARG A 113 6.18 -3.01 2.67
CA ARG A 113 6.21 -4.05 1.63
C ARG A 113 7.61 -4.34 1.14
N GLN A 114 7.69 -5.41 0.38
CA GLN A 114 8.91 -5.84 -0.30
C GLN A 114 9.29 -4.93 -1.49
N ALA A 115 9.72 -3.70 -1.18
CA ALA A 115 10.35 -2.78 -2.11
C ALA A 115 11.85 -3.05 -2.33
N LEU A 116 12.22 -3.40 -3.57
CA LEU A 116 13.60 -3.45 -4.04
C LEU A 116 14.25 -2.06 -4.06
N ARG A 117 13.44 -1.05 -4.38
CA ARG A 117 13.77 0.38 -4.41
C ARG A 117 12.61 1.18 -3.82
N PHE A 118 12.93 2.23 -3.05
CA PHE A 118 11.96 3.11 -2.43
C PHE A 118 12.44 4.57 -2.50
N GLU A 119 11.59 5.44 -3.04
CA GLU A 119 11.85 6.86 -3.22
C GLU A 119 10.67 7.70 -2.74
N VAL A 120 10.98 8.81 -2.07
CA VAL A 120 10.03 9.90 -1.84
C VAL A 120 10.40 11.02 -2.79
N LYS A 121 9.47 11.46 -3.63
CA LYS A 121 9.72 12.49 -4.64
C LYS A 121 8.49 13.31 -4.94
N THR A 122 8.69 14.52 -5.45
CA THR A 122 7.59 15.36 -5.93
C THR A 122 7.31 15.10 -7.40
N VAL A 123 6.06 14.81 -7.75
CA VAL A 123 5.57 14.65 -9.12
C VAL A 123 4.38 15.58 -9.31
N ASP A 124 4.46 16.49 -10.28
CA ASP A 124 3.41 17.49 -10.56
C ASP A 124 2.96 18.31 -9.32
N GLY A 125 3.89 18.56 -8.38
CA GLY A 125 3.63 19.30 -7.15
C GLY A 125 3.06 18.45 -6.00
N GLU A 126 2.80 17.16 -6.20
CA GLU A 126 2.36 16.21 -5.19
C GLU A 126 3.55 15.39 -4.68
N VAL A 127 3.70 15.24 -3.35
CA VAL A 127 4.68 14.31 -2.78
C VAL A 127 4.17 12.88 -2.99
N ARG A 128 4.98 12.06 -3.66
CA ARG A 128 4.70 10.66 -3.93
C ARG A 128 5.77 9.76 -3.32
N VAL A 129 5.29 8.67 -2.74
CA VAL A 129 6.08 7.49 -2.44
C VAL A 129 6.07 6.60 -3.68
N GLU A 130 7.24 6.22 -4.17
CA GLU A 130 7.38 5.31 -5.29
C GLU A 130 8.24 4.12 -4.89
N ALA A 131 7.77 2.91 -5.17
CA ALA A 131 8.47 1.68 -4.85
C ALA A 131 8.54 0.74 -6.05
N ALA A 132 9.72 0.18 -6.30
CA ALA A 132 9.88 -0.96 -7.21
C ALA A 132 9.64 -2.23 -6.40
N LEU A 133 8.51 -2.89 -6.64
CA LEU A 133 8.12 -4.09 -5.91
C LEU A 133 8.72 -5.34 -6.58
N HIS A 134 9.01 -6.35 -5.77
CA HIS A 134 9.47 -7.66 -6.24
C HIS A 134 8.45 -8.32 -7.20
N HIS A 135 8.92 -9.14 -8.15
CA HIS A 135 8.10 -9.74 -9.22
C HIS A 135 6.81 -10.44 -8.77
N LEU A 136 6.74 -10.93 -7.53
CA LEU A 136 5.54 -11.53 -6.95
C LEU A 136 4.34 -10.57 -6.88
N TYR A 137 4.59 -9.27 -6.95
CA TYR A 137 3.60 -8.20 -6.92
C TYR A 137 3.31 -7.61 -8.31
N CYS A 138 3.83 -8.24 -9.35
CA CYS A 138 3.84 -7.74 -10.71
C CYS A 138 3.08 -8.67 -11.64
N ASP A 139 2.59 -8.10 -12.74
CA ASP A 139 2.02 -8.90 -13.82
C ASP A 139 3.10 -9.79 -14.44
N SER A 140 2.68 -10.95 -14.97
CA SER A 140 3.57 -12.00 -15.46
C SER A 140 4.67 -11.47 -16.41
N GLY A 141 5.91 -11.93 -16.20
CA GLY A 141 7.06 -11.64 -17.07
C GLY A 141 7.93 -10.43 -16.65
N ARG A 142 7.67 -9.80 -15.50
CA ARG A 142 8.50 -8.69 -14.98
C ARG A 142 9.26 -9.10 -13.72
N ASN A 143 10.54 -8.69 -13.63
CA ASN A 143 11.36 -8.90 -12.43
C ASN A 143 11.03 -7.93 -11.30
N GLU A 144 10.52 -6.75 -11.66
CA GLU A 144 10.05 -5.73 -10.74
C GLU A 144 8.97 -4.87 -11.43
N CYS A 145 8.16 -4.20 -10.63
CA CYS A 145 7.15 -3.28 -11.12
C CYS A 145 7.08 -2.06 -10.22
N LEU A 146 7.03 -0.90 -10.88
CA LEU A 146 6.94 0.37 -10.20
C LEU A 146 5.52 0.63 -9.75
N ARG A 147 5.36 1.13 -8.53
CA ARG A 147 4.10 1.54 -7.94
C ARG A 147 4.28 2.87 -7.24
N ALA A 148 3.26 3.71 -7.29
CA ALA A 148 3.28 4.99 -6.62
C ALA A 148 2.04 5.18 -5.74
N TRP A 149 2.23 5.93 -4.68
CA TRP A 149 1.19 6.38 -3.78
C TRP A 149 1.45 7.82 -3.36
N ALA A 150 0.41 8.52 -2.93
CA ALA A 150 0.52 9.76 -2.19
C ALA A 150 -0.29 9.66 -0.90
N TRP A 151 0.18 10.34 0.15
CA TRP A 151 -0.57 10.39 1.40
C TRP A 151 -1.87 11.17 1.21
N GLU A 152 -2.98 10.60 1.69
CA GLU A 152 -4.27 11.29 1.79
C GLU A 152 -4.60 11.51 3.26
N PRO A 153 -4.43 12.74 3.80
CA PRO A 153 -4.67 13.04 5.21
C PRO A 153 -6.08 12.68 5.66
N ALA A 154 -7.10 12.95 4.83
CA ALA A 154 -8.49 12.66 5.17
C ALA A 154 -8.75 11.16 5.35
N ALA A 155 -8.02 10.32 4.61
CA ALA A 155 -8.12 8.87 4.70
C ALA A 155 -7.13 8.25 5.70
N GLY A 156 -6.12 9.01 6.15
CA GLY A 156 -5.05 8.54 7.03
C GLY A 156 -4.24 7.38 6.45
N ARG A 157 -4.01 7.37 5.12
CA ARG A 157 -3.26 6.32 4.41
C ARG A 157 -2.64 6.82 3.11
N LEU A 158 -1.67 6.05 2.62
CA LEU A 158 -1.23 6.12 1.24
C LEU A 158 -2.36 5.67 0.31
N GLN A 159 -2.60 6.44 -0.75
CA GLN A 159 -3.51 6.12 -1.83
C GLN A 159 -2.76 6.02 -3.14
N GLU A 160 -3.14 5.06 -3.96
CA GLU A 160 -2.50 4.72 -5.23
C GLU A 160 -2.47 5.93 -6.19
N ARG A 161 -1.39 6.01 -6.96
CA ARG A 161 -1.17 6.99 -8.04
C ARG A 161 -0.56 6.29 -9.25
N PRO A 162 -0.71 6.85 -10.46
CA PRO A 162 0.15 6.47 -11.57
C PRO A 162 1.63 6.65 -11.18
N SER A 163 2.44 5.64 -11.46
CA SER A 163 3.88 5.69 -11.28
C SER A 163 4.54 6.56 -12.34
N SER A 164 5.78 7.00 -12.08
CA SER A 164 6.50 7.90 -12.98
C SER A 164 6.87 7.30 -14.35
N ASP A 165 6.83 5.98 -14.49
CA ASP A 165 6.96 5.28 -15.78
C ASP A 165 5.64 5.21 -16.57
N GLY A 166 4.58 5.84 -16.06
CA GLY A 166 3.28 5.95 -16.71
C GLY A 166 2.34 4.78 -16.45
N ILE A 167 2.71 3.82 -15.59
CA ILE A 167 1.84 2.71 -15.23
C ILE A 167 0.78 3.19 -14.23
N SER A 168 -0.48 3.01 -14.59
CA SER A 168 -1.65 3.35 -13.76
C SER A 168 -2.57 2.16 -13.48
N ARG A 169 -2.29 1.01 -14.12
CA ARG A 169 -3.02 -0.23 -13.96
C ARG A 169 -2.32 -1.09 -12.91
N LEU A 170 -3.02 -1.38 -11.82
CA LEU A 170 -2.46 -2.02 -10.65
C LEU A 170 -3.23 -3.31 -10.30
N THR A 171 -2.51 -4.40 -10.12
CA THR A 171 -2.96 -5.53 -9.31
C THR A 171 -2.92 -5.15 -7.82
N ILE A 172 -3.78 -5.77 -7.01
CA ILE A 172 -3.96 -5.36 -5.61
C ILE A 172 -2.71 -5.68 -4.81
N VAL A 173 -2.05 -4.62 -4.35
CA VAL A 173 -0.91 -4.71 -3.44
C VAL A 173 -1.07 -3.61 -2.40
N ALA A 174 -1.59 -3.96 -1.22
CA ALA A 174 -1.66 -3.02 -0.11
C ALA A 174 -0.23 -2.56 0.27
N PRO A 175 0.03 -1.28 0.54
CA PRO A 175 1.37 -0.78 0.83
C PRO A 175 1.94 -1.27 2.17
N VAL A 176 1.08 -1.82 3.05
CA VAL A 176 1.46 -2.39 4.34
C VAL A 176 1.18 -3.88 4.35
N ASP A 177 2.15 -4.66 4.83
CA ASP A 177 1.97 -6.06 5.17
C ASP A 177 1.65 -6.20 6.66
N LEU A 178 0.54 -6.86 6.99
CA LEU A 178 0.16 -7.14 8.38
C LEU A 178 0.71 -8.48 8.87
N GLY A 179 1.39 -9.23 7.99
CA GLY A 179 1.92 -10.56 8.26
C GLY A 179 0.93 -11.66 7.92
N GLU A 180 1.27 -12.87 8.34
CA GLU A 180 0.51 -14.09 8.09
C GLU A 180 0.10 -14.73 9.42
N GLU A 181 -1.09 -15.31 9.44
CA GLU A 181 -1.58 -16.20 10.48
C GLU A 181 -0.77 -17.50 10.51
N ALA A 182 -0.93 -18.30 11.56
CA ALA A 182 -0.22 -19.58 11.68
C ALA A 182 -0.55 -20.59 10.57
N ASP A 183 -1.66 -20.39 9.85
CA ASP A 183 -2.06 -21.19 8.69
C ASP A 183 -1.52 -20.65 7.36
N GLY A 184 -0.69 -19.60 7.38
CA GLY A 184 -0.08 -18.95 6.21
C GLY A 184 -0.99 -17.94 5.52
N SER A 185 -2.20 -17.68 6.03
CA SER A 185 -3.10 -16.71 5.42
C SER A 185 -2.79 -15.27 5.85
N PRO A 186 -3.05 -14.25 5.02
CA PRO A 186 -2.79 -12.86 5.40
C PRO A 186 -3.60 -12.44 6.64
N ILE A 187 -2.94 -11.76 7.58
CA ILE A 187 -3.59 -11.06 8.69
C ILE A 187 -4.41 -9.90 8.12
N LEU A 188 -5.67 -9.84 8.48
CA LEU A 188 -6.57 -8.77 8.07
C LEU A 188 -6.50 -7.60 9.05
N PRO A 189 -6.80 -6.36 8.60
CA PRO A 189 -6.96 -5.25 9.52
C PRO A 189 -8.05 -5.54 10.55
N ASP A 190 -7.86 -5.08 11.79
CA ASP A 190 -8.82 -5.22 12.90
C ASP A 190 -10.17 -4.50 12.65
N TRP A 191 -10.18 -3.59 11.68
CA TRP A 191 -11.36 -2.91 11.16
C TRP A 191 -11.97 -3.58 9.92
N THR A 192 -11.63 -4.83 9.60
CA THR A 192 -12.29 -5.51 8.47
C THR A 192 -13.81 -5.60 8.71
N PRO A 193 -14.67 -5.29 7.72
CA PRO A 193 -16.11 -5.43 7.86
C PRO A 193 -16.49 -6.86 8.28
N SER A 194 -17.25 -6.99 9.36
CA SER A 194 -17.62 -8.30 9.92
C SER A 194 -18.31 -9.23 8.92
N THR A 195 -19.08 -8.67 7.98
CA THR A 195 -19.68 -9.43 6.88
C THR A 195 -18.62 -10.12 6.01
N LEU A 196 -17.50 -9.46 5.72
CA LEU A 196 -16.41 -10.04 4.92
C LEU A 196 -15.59 -11.04 5.72
N GLU A 197 -15.38 -10.79 7.02
CA GLU A 197 -14.77 -11.77 7.92
C GLU A 197 -15.58 -13.06 7.98
N GLU A 198 -16.91 -12.94 8.11
CA GLU A 198 -17.84 -14.07 8.13
C GLU A 198 -17.80 -14.84 6.79
N ILE A 199 -17.86 -14.15 5.66
CA ILE A 199 -17.77 -14.78 4.33
C ILE A 199 -16.43 -15.52 4.16
N ARG A 200 -15.30 -14.89 4.56
CA ARG A 200 -13.99 -15.52 4.53
C ARG A 200 -13.94 -16.76 5.43
N PHE A 201 -14.44 -16.66 6.66
CA PHE A 201 -14.50 -17.80 7.58
C PHE A 201 -15.34 -18.95 7.03
N HIS A 202 -16.43 -18.67 6.31
CA HIS A 202 -17.26 -19.71 5.68
C HIS A 202 -16.69 -20.25 4.36
N SER A 203 -15.72 -19.56 3.75
CA SER A 203 -15.03 -20.02 2.53
C SER A 203 -13.96 -21.09 2.78
N ARG A 204 -13.67 -21.41 4.04
CA ARG A 204 -12.60 -22.35 4.41
C ARG A 204 -12.87 -23.76 3.89
N VAL A 205 -11.89 -24.29 3.17
CA VAL A 205 -11.86 -25.65 2.65
C VAL A 205 -10.75 -26.43 3.35
N TRP A 206 -11.09 -27.59 3.88
CA TRP A 206 -10.12 -28.49 4.51
C TRP A 206 -9.59 -29.50 3.49
N ARG A 207 -8.27 -29.54 3.31
CA ARG A 207 -7.59 -30.56 2.53
C ARG A 207 -6.95 -31.59 3.48
N PRO A 208 -7.35 -32.87 3.38
CA PRO A 208 -6.69 -33.93 4.14
C PRO A 208 -5.25 -34.15 3.64
N ALA A 209 -4.36 -34.59 4.55
CA ALA A 209 -2.96 -34.86 4.22
C ALA A 209 -2.84 -35.91 3.10
N THR A 210 -2.10 -35.57 2.04
CA THR A 210 -1.78 -36.49 0.95
C THR A 210 -0.28 -36.78 0.97
N THR A 211 0.08 -37.82 1.70
CA THR A 211 1.37 -38.56 1.75
C THR A 211 2.68 -37.81 2.03
N GLU A 212 2.82 -36.52 1.77
CA GLU A 212 4.02 -35.73 2.10
C GLU A 212 3.68 -34.33 2.66
N GLU A 213 2.61 -33.71 2.16
CA GLU A 213 2.07 -32.48 2.75
C GLU A 213 1.08 -32.85 3.87
N GLY A 214 1.24 -32.21 5.03
CA GLY A 214 0.28 -32.31 6.12
C GLY A 214 -1.10 -31.81 5.68
N PRO A 215 -2.13 -31.95 6.54
CA PRO A 215 -3.40 -31.37 6.22
C PRO A 215 -3.27 -29.84 6.11
N SER A 216 -4.01 -29.23 5.19
CA SER A 216 -4.01 -27.79 4.98
C SER A 216 -5.43 -27.23 5.03
N LEU A 217 -5.53 -25.97 5.44
CA LEU A 217 -6.75 -25.20 5.45
C LEU A 217 -6.59 -24.09 4.43
N CYS A 218 -7.39 -24.13 3.37
CA CYS A 218 -7.39 -23.09 2.35
C CYS A 218 -8.58 -22.18 2.59
N GLN A 219 -8.41 -20.89 2.35
CA GLN A 219 -9.47 -19.91 2.55
C GLN A 219 -9.34 -18.77 1.57
N ALA A 220 -10.45 -18.11 1.32
CA ALA A 220 -10.47 -16.97 0.42
C ALA A 220 -9.48 -15.88 0.86
N GLU A 221 -8.93 -15.22 -0.14
CA GLU A 221 -8.17 -14.01 0.06
C GLU A 221 -9.12 -12.82 0.14
N LEU A 222 -8.76 -11.86 1.00
CA LEU A 222 -9.51 -10.64 1.19
C LEU A 222 -8.53 -9.49 1.27
N PHE A 223 -8.74 -8.47 0.44
CA PHE A 223 -7.90 -7.29 0.41
C PHE A 223 -8.75 -6.04 0.28
N ASP A 224 -8.29 -4.93 0.86
CA ASP A 224 -8.86 -3.63 0.53
C ASP A 224 -8.40 -3.16 -0.85
N THR A 225 -9.19 -2.32 -1.51
CA THR A 225 -8.97 -1.87 -2.88
C THR A 225 -9.07 -0.35 -2.93
N PRO A 226 -8.56 0.30 -3.99
CA PRO A 226 -8.90 1.69 -4.25
C PRO A 226 -10.43 1.92 -4.20
N ASP A 227 -10.81 3.16 -3.90
CA ASP A 227 -12.21 3.61 -3.95
C ASP A 227 -12.74 3.50 -5.39
N VAL A 228 -13.69 2.59 -5.64
CA VAL A 228 -14.32 2.40 -6.95
C VAL A 228 -15.72 3.01 -7.04
N ASN A 229 -16.30 3.47 -5.93
CA ASN A 229 -17.65 4.04 -5.90
C ASN A 229 -17.68 5.58 -5.74
N GLY A 230 -16.55 6.19 -5.38
CA GLY A 230 -16.34 7.62 -5.24
C GLY A 230 -16.77 8.21 -3.89
N ASP A 231 -16.96 7.38 -2.87
CA ASP A 231 -17.38 7.82 -1.53
C ASP A 231 -16.22 8.20 -0.60
N GLY A 232 -14.96 8.05 -1.06
CA GLY A 232 -13.74 8.34 -0.32
C GLY A 232 -13.29 7.23 0.63
N LEU A 233 -14.06 6.16 0.77
CA LEU A 233 -13.71 4.95 1.52
C LEU A 233 -13.08 3.93 0.58
N ARG A 234 -12.34 2.98 1.16
CA ARG A 234 -11.79 1.87 0.35
C ARG A 234 -12.84 0.80 0.24
N ASP A 235 -12.86 0.16 -0.90
CA ASP A 235 -13.68 -1.00 -1.17
C ASP A 235 -12.87 -2.27 -0.92
N TRP A 236 -13.46 -3.43 -1.20
CA TRP A 236 -12.86 -4.71 -0.90
C TRP A 236 -12.97 -5.66 -2.08
N VAL A 237 -11.92 -6.45 -2.29
CA VAL A 237 -12.00 -7.64 -3.12
C VAL A 237 -12.04 -8.87 -2.23
N PHE A 238 -12.84 -9.84 -2.63
CA PHE A 238 -12.86 -11.17 -2.08
C PHE A 238 -12.54 -12.16 -3.21
N THR A 239 -11.49 -12.95 -3.05
CA THR A 239 -11.09 -13.98 -4.02
C THR A 239 -11.33 -15.34 -3.39
N PRO A 240 -12.34 -16.11 -3.83
CA PRO A 240 -12.64 -17.41 -3.24
C PRO A 240 -11.43 -18.35 -3.33
N ALA A 241 -11.18 -19.13 -2.27
CA ALA A 241 -10.30 -20.28 -2.38
C ALA A 241 -11.00 -21.36 -3.21
N GLY A 242 -10.28 -21.96 -4.15
CA GLY A 242 -10.73 -23.23 -4.74
C GLY A 242 -10.46 -24.41 -3.80
N GLU A 243 -10.47 -25.63 -4.34
CA GLU A 243 -10.23 -26.86 -3.59
C GLU A 243 -8.75 -27.06 -3.19
N CYS A 244 -8.12 -26.08 -2.51
CA CYS A 244 -6.70 -26.00 -2.17
C CYS A 244 -5.70 -26.05 -3.37
N ASP A 245 -5.91 -26.97 -4.30
CA ASP A 245 -5.19 -27.16 -5.56
C ASP A 245 -6.12 -26.99 -6.78
N GLY A 246 -7.42 -26.78 -6.54
CA GLY A 246 -8.44 -26.58 -7.57
C GLY A 246 -8.73 -25.10 -7.83
N GLU A 247 -9.24 -24.80 -9.02
CA GLU A 247 -9.78 -23.47 -9.32
C GLU A 247 -11.09 -23.22 -8.55
N PRO A 248 -11.35 -21.98 -8.10
CA PRO A 248 -12.60 -21.67 -7.44
C PRO A 248 -13.79 -21.75 -8.42
N GLU A 249 -14.94 -22.23 -7.94
CA GLU A 249 -16.18 -22.32 -8.74
C GLU A 249 -16.72 -20.95 -9.17
N SER A 250 -16.26 -19.88 -8.54
CA SER A 250 -16.63 -18.49 -8.84
C SER A 250 -15.40 -17.60 -8.92
N GLY A 251 -15.49 -16.53 -9.72
CA GLY A 251 -14.43 -15.53 -9.76
C GLY A 251 -14.43 -14.63 -8.53
N PHE A 252 -13.54 -13.64 -8.55
CA PHE A 252 -13.49 -12.64 -7.49
C PHE A 252 -14.80 -11.84 -7.37
N GLN A 253 -15.01 -11.28 -6.19
CA GLN A 253 -16.13 -10.41 -5.86
C GLN A 253 -15.61 -9.05 -5.43
N VAL A 254 -16.31 -7.99 -5.81
CA VAL A 254 -16.02 -6.64 -5.32
C VAL A 254 -17.16 -6.16 -4.45
N TRP A 255 -16.80 -5.70 -3.25
CA TRP A 255 -17.70 -5.25 -2.21
C TRP A 255 -17.40 -3.78 -1.92
N VAL A 256 -18.40 -2.93 -2.12
CA VAL A 256 -18.25 -1.50 -1.86
C VAL A 256 -18.59 -1.19 -0.41
N THR A 257 -17.82 -0.30 0.20
CA THR A 257 -18.16 0.25 1.51
C THR A 257 -19.35 1.21 1.34
N MET A 258 -20.29 1.20 2.27
CA MET A 258 -21.57 1.92 2.18
C MET A 258 -21.67 3.10 3.17
N GLY A 259 -20.62 3.33 3.93
CA GLY A 259 -20.54 4.38 4.95
C GLY A 259 -19.40 4.12 5.94
N PRO A 260 -19.12 5.08 6.83
CA PRO A 260 -18.01 4.96 7.77
C PRO A 260 -18.26 3.84 8.80
N GLY A 261 -17.20 3.12 9.13
CA GLY A 261 -17.18 2.08 10.16
C GLY A 261 -16.52 2.52 11.47
N PRO A 262 -16.29 1.55 12.39
CA PRO A 262 -15.71 1.81 13.70
C PRO A 262 -14.18 1.99 13.67
N GLY A 263 -13.52 1.68 12.55
CA GLY A 263 -12.08 1.78 12.41
C GLY A 263 -11.57 3.21 12.29
N PRO A 264 -10.24 3.39 12.35
CA PRO A 264 -9.59 4.68 12.16
C PRO A 264 -10.05 5.36 10.86
N GLN A 265 -10.32 6.68 10.93
CA GLN A 265 -10.81 7.47 9.79
C GLN A 265 -12.08 6.88 9.11
N GLY A 266 -12.93 6.20 9.87
CA GLY A 266 -14.20 5.65 9.37
C GLY A 266 -14.04 4.35 8.56
N ARG A 267 -12.94 3.62 8.72
CA ARG A 267 -12.73 2.32 8.05
C ARG A 267 -13.62 1.22 8.64
N GLY A 268 -13.83 0.15 7.88
CA GLY A 268 -14.58 -1.02 8.35
C GLY A 268 -16.09 -0.87 8.35
N GLY A 269 -16.62 -0.04 7.45
CA GLY A 269 -18.04 0.22 7.37
C GLY A 269 -18.87 -0.96 6.87
N PRO A 270 -20.21 -0.83 6.88
CA PRO A 270 -21.08 -1.77 6.21
C PRO A 270 -20.70 -1.89 4.73
N VAL A 271 -20.78 -3.09 4.17
CA VAL A 271 -20.43 -3.35 2.76
C VAL A 271 -21.61 -3.91 1.97
N ALA A 272 -21.58 -3.71 0.66
CA ALA A 272 -22.53 -4.30 -0.28
C ALA A 272 -21.80 -4.92 -1.48
N LEU A 273 -22.23 -6.11 -1.90
CA LEU A 273 -21.70 -6.76 -3.10
C LEU A 273 -22.02 -5.91 -4.33
N ALA A 274 -21.00 -5.41 -5.01
CA ALA A 274 -21.14 -4.59 -6.20
C ALA A 274 -20.96 -5.39 -7.49
N TYR A 275 -20.13 -6.43 -7.48
CA TYR A 275 -19.82 -7.23 -8.67
C TYR A 275 -19.32 -8.63 -8.31
N THR A 276 -19.57 -9.59 -9.21
CA THR A 276 -19.01 -10.95 -9.16
C THR A 276 -18.49 -11.29 -10.55
N ALA A 277 -17.20 -11.61 -10.64
CA ALA A 277 -16.57 -11.99 -11.89
C ALA A 277 -16.88 -13.45 -12.27
N PRO A 278 -16.84 -13.79 -13.57
CA PRO A 278 -16.68 -15.18 -14.00
C PRO A 278 -15.42 -15.82 -13.40
N PRO A 279 -15.35 -17.15 -13.28
CA PRO A 279 -14.12 -17.87 -12.93
C PRO A 279 -12.95 -17.51 -13.87
N GLU A 280 -11.72 -17.81 -13.44
CA GLU A 280 -10.49 -17.53 -14.17
C GLU A 280 -10.29 -16.04 -14.53
N ARG A 281 -10.89 -15.12 -13.77
CA ARG A 281 -10.67 -13.68 -13.91
C ARG A 281 -9.98 -13.13 -12.69
N TRP A 282 -9.20 -12.06 -12.87
CA TRP A 282 -8.64 -11.29 -11.76
C TRP A 282 -8.98 -9.81 -11.87
N ALA A 283 -8.90 -9.14 -10.73
CA ALA A 283 -9.17 -7.72 -10.60
C ALA A 283 -7.87 -6.93 -10.78
N GLU A 284 -7.94 -5.91 -11.63
CA GLU A 284 -6.97 -4.82 -11.67
C GLU A 284 -7.69 -3.48 -11.54
N TYR A 285 -6.94 -2.44 -11.21
CA TYR A 285 -7.50 -1.11 -10.95
C TYR A 285 -6.74 -0.07 -11.75
N GLU A 286 -7.49 0.72 -12.51
CA GLU A 286 -6.98 1.90 -13.19
C GLU A 286 -7.12 3.11 -12.24
N VAL A 287 -5.98 3.62 -11.77
CA VAL A 287 -5.90 4.65 -10.71
C VAL A 287 -5.51 6.05 -11.22
N SER A 288 -5.47 6.26 -12.53
CA SER A 288 -5.32 7.60 -13.13
C SER A 288 -6.55 8.49 -12.93
N GLU A 289 -7.69 7.89 -12.60
CA GLU A 289 -8.95 8.58 -12.32
C GLU A 289 -9.43 8.30 -10.88
N ARG A 290 -10.30 9.18 -10.38
CA ARG A 290 -10.98 9.02 -9.08
C ARG A 290 -12.49 9.21 -9.28
N PRO A 291 -13.34 8.25 -8.89
CA PRO A 291 -12.99 6.92 -8.36
C PRO A 291 -12.19 6.08 -9.34
N ALA A 292 -11.45 5.10 -8.81
CA ALA A 292 -10.72 4.14 -9.61
C ALA A 292 -11.69 3.29 -10.43
N MET A 293 -11.23 2.85 -11.60
CA MET A 293 -12.00 1.95 -12.45
C MET A 293 -11.54 0.51 -12.22
N LEU A 294 -12.49 -0.41 -12.01
CA LEU A 294 -12.20 -1.84 -11.95
C LEU A 294 -11.98 -2.37 -13.37
N MET A 295 -10.91 -3.12 -13.58
CA MET A 295 -10.63 -3.86 -14.79
C MET A 295 -10.81 -5.35 -14.51
N VAL A 296 -11.74 -6.01 -15.21
CA VAL A 296 -11.93 -7.46 -15.13
C VAL A 296 -11.08 -8.12 -16.21
N VAL A 297 -10.02 -8.78 -15.80
CA VAL A 297 -8.97 -9.25 -16.71
C VAL A 297 -9.08 -10.75 -16.96
N ALA A 298 -8.87 -11.16 -18.21
CA ALA A 298 -8.84 -12.57 -18.63
C ALA A 298 -7.40 -13.07 -18.77
N PRO A 299 -7.15 -14.38 -18.62
CA PRO A 299 -5.90 -14.98 -19.05
C PRO A 299 -5.68 -14.71 -20.54
N CYS A 300 -4.46 -14.35 -20.88
CA CYS A 300 -4.01 -14.17 -22.25
C CYS A 300 -2.64 -14.85 -22.44
N GLY A 301 -2.15 -14.91 -23.67
CA GLY A 301 -0.86 -15.54 -23.96
C GLY A 301 0.28 -14.89 -23.18
N GLU A 302 1.30 -15.67 -22.82
CA GLU A 302 2.48 -15.20 -22.11
C GLU A 302 3.11 -13.99 -22.81
N GLY A 303 3.34 -12.90 -22.05
CA GLY A 303 3.90 -11.65 -22.57
C GLY A 303 2.93 -10.75 -23.36
N ALA A 304 1.64 -11.11 -23.45
CA ALA A 304 0.61 -10.22 -23.96
C ALA A 304 0.04 -9.31 -22.86
N ASP A 305 -0.35 -8.09 -23.22
CA ASP A 305 -1.18 -7.25 -22.36
C ASP A 305 -2.60 -7.83 -22.36
N CYS A 306 -2.98 -8.44 -21.24
CA CYS A 306 -4.30 -9.01 -21.07
C CYS A 306 -5.31 -7.86 -20.98
N GLY A 307 -6.05 -7.63 -22.07
CA GLY A 307 -7.13 -6.65 -22.09
C GLY A 307 -8.13 -6.92 -20.96
N GLY A 308 -8.61 -5.85 -20.33
CA GLY A 308 -9.62 -5.92 -19.28
C GLY A 308 -10.95 -5.30 -19.73
N ILE A 309 -12.05 -5.80 -19.16
CA ILE A 309 -13.36 -5.15 -19.29
C ILE A 309 -13.44 -4.06 -18.22
N PRO A 310 -13.55 -2.77 -18.61
CA PRO A 310 -13.65 -1.67 -17.66
C PRO A 310 -15.04 -1.67 -17.02
N LEU A 311 -15.10 -1.55 -15.69
CA LEU A 311 -16.33 -1.41 -14.94
C LEU A 311 -16.29 -0.14 -14.08
N ARG A 312 -17.40 0.60 -14.08
CA ARG A 312 -17.61 1.82 -13.29
C ARG A 312 -18.81 1.69 -12.38
N TRP A 313 -18.79 2.44 -11.28
CA TRP A 313 -19.90 2.50 -10.36
C TRP A 313 -21.14 3.14 -10.98
N ASN A 314 -22.26 2.44 -10.90
CA ASN A 314 -23.57 2.96 -11.22
C ASN A 314 -24.41 3.09 -9.94
N ALA A 315 -24.52 4.33 -9.45
CA ALA A 315 -25.25 4.66 -8.24
C ALA A 315 -26.76 4.32 -8.31
N SER A 316 -27.36 4.26 -9.50
CA SER A 316 -28.79 3.93 -9.65
C SER A 316 -29.09 2.45 -9.41
N THR A 317 -28.11 1.58 -9.69
CA THR A 317 -28.24 0.13 -9.49
C THR A 317 -27.48 -0.37 -8.28
N GLY A 318 -26.55 0.44 -7.73
CA GLY A 318 -25.64 0.02 -6.67
C GLY A 318 -24.69 -1.09 -7.13
N ARG A 319 -24.22 -1.02 -8.39
CA ARG A 319 -23.41 -2.07 -9.04
C ARG A 319 -22.30 -1.47 -9.88
N LEU A 320 -21.23 -2.23 -10.06
CA LEU A 320 -20.23 -1.94 -11.09
C LEU A 320 -20.72 -2.50 -12.43
N VAL A 321 -20.69 -1.67 -13.47
CA VAL A 321 -21.19 -1.99 -14.81
C VAL A 321 -20.23 -1.45 -15.88
N GLU A 322 -20.26 -2.04 -17.08
CA GLU A 322 -19.52 -1.55 -18.26
C GLU A 322 -19.96 -0.14 -18.70
#